data_AF-A0AAV2L899-F1
#
_entry.id   AF-A0AAV2L899-F1
#
_cell.length_a   1.000
_cell.length_b   1.000
_cell.length_c   1.000
_cell.angle_alpha   90.00
_cell.angle_beta   90.00
_cell.angle_gamma   90.00
#
_symmetry.space_group_name_H-M   'P 1'
#
loop_
_entity.id
_entity.type
_entity.pdbx_description
1 polymer ?
#
loop_
_entity_poly.entity_id
_entity_poly.type
_entity_poly.pdbx_seq_one_letter_code
_entity_poly.pdbx_strand_id
1 'polypeptide(L)'
;MAKRCGAEHVTANDIDTVAGVVTIMNSELNKLEPPVCSADNMISSEPKPFDLILLGDMFYDETLATTLHGWLDRCIQTHNTTVLIGDPGRAAFEGHNFHRDLHHLAQYELPQSVREENYGLVHSSVWSYRPRLQGKQ
;
A
#
# COMPACT_ATOMS: atom_id res chain seq x y z
N MET A 1 -5.64 -0.15 -11.03
CA MET A 1 -5.05 1.15 -11.46
C MET A 1 -3.67 0.99 -12.09
N ALA A 2 -2.70 0.32 -11.45
CA ALA A 2 -1.34 0.15 -11.98
C ALA A 2 -1.29 -0.32 -13.45
N LYS A 3 -2.05 -1.37 -13.82
CA LYS A 3 -2.17 -1.82 -15.23
C LYS A 3 -2.70 -0.74 -16.17
N ARG A 4 -3.68 0.07 -15.75
CA ARG A 4 -4.21 1.20 -16.56
C ARG A 4 -3.18 2.29 -16.79
N CYS A 5 -2.24 2.45 -15.87
CA CYS A 5 -1.15 3.41 -15.96
C CYS A 5 0.07 2.87 -16.74
N GLY A 6 -0.02 1.67 -17.33
CA GLY A 6 1.04 1.10 -18.16
C GLY A 6 2.08 0.26 -17.44
N ALA A 7 1.83 -0.17 -16.19
CA ALA A 7 2.72 -1.11 -15.51
C ALA A 7 2.81 -2.44 -16.27
N GLU A 8 4.02 -2.86 -16.63
CA GLU A 8 4.26 -4.08 -17.41
C GLU A 8 3.89 -5.33 -16.59
N HIS A 9 4.41 -5.43 -15.36
CA HIS A 9 4.17 -6.53 -14.44
C HIS A 9 3.45 -6.00 -13.19
N VAL A 10 2.36 -6.67 -12.80
CA VAL A 10 1.58 -6.30 -11.61
C VAL A 10 1.25 -7.56 -10.82
N THR A 11 1.57 -7.52 -9.53
CA THR A 11 1.14 -8.50 -8.54
C THR A 11 0.13 -7.83 -7.61
N ALA A 12 -1.06 -8.41 -7.48
CA ALA A 12 -2.02 -8.09 -6.44
C ALA A 12 -1.80 -9.06 -5.27
N ASN A 13 -1.49 -8.54 -4.08
CA ASN A 13 -1.25 -9.35 -2.90
C ASN A 13 -2.30 -9.06 -1.83
N ASP A 14 -2.96 -10.12 -1.38
CA ASP A 14 -3.87 -10.11 -0.25
C ASP A 14 -3.89 -11.54 0.32
N ILE A 15 -3.78 -11.67 1.64
CA ILE A 15 -3.76 -12.99 2.30
C ILE A 15 -5.12 -13.69 2.24
N ASP A 16 -6.20 -12.96 2.00
CA ASP A 16 -7.51 -13.55 1.72
C ASP A 16 -7.60 -14.03 0.27
N THR A 17 -7.69 -15.34 0.09
CA THR A 17 -7.86 -15.96 -1.24
C THR A 17 -9.10 -15.45 -2.00
N VAL A 18 -10.14 -14.98 -1.30
CA VAL A 18 -11.34 -14.40 -1.92
C VAL A 18 -11.00 -13.08 -2.62
N ALA A 19 -10.09 -12.27 -2.05
CA ALA A 19 -9.67 -11.00 -2.65
C ALA A 19 -8.99 -11.20 -4.02
N GLY A 20 -8.31 -12.34 -4.24
CA GLY A 20 -7.79 -12.72 -5.55
C GLY A 20 -8.88 -12.88 -6.60
N VAL A 21 -9.98 -13.57 -6.26
CA VAL A 21 -11.15 -13.73 -7.15
C VAL A 21 -11.78 -12.38 -7.48
N VAL A 22 -11.99 -11.54 -6.47
CA VAL A 22 -12.53 -10.19 -6.63
C VAL A 22 -11.62 -9.32 -7.51
N THR A 23 -10.30 -9.46 -7.36
CA THR A 23 -9.32 -8.74 -8.19
C THR A 23 -9.43 -9.12 -9.66
N ILE A 24 -9.62 -10.41 -9.97
CA ILE A 24 -9.82 -10.90 -11.34
C ILE A 24 -11.11 -10.31 -11.91
N MET A 25 -12.23 -10.43 -11.18
CA MET A 25 -13.52 -9.88 -11.60
C MET A 25 -13.44 -8.37 -11.88
N ASN A 26 -12.78 -7.61 -11.00
CA ASN A 26 -12.59 -6.17 -11.17
C ASN A 26 -11.73 -5.85 -12.40
N SER A 27 -10.73 -6.68 -12.71
CA SER A 27 -9.89 -6.51 -13.90
C SER A 27 -10.70 -6.72 -15.18
N GLU A 28 -11.53 -7.76 -15.22
CA GLU A 28 -12.43 -8.05 -16.35
C GLU A 28 -13.44 -6.92 -16.57
N LEU A 29 -14.09 -6.44 -15.50
CA LEU A 29 -15.03 -5.31 -15.55
C LEU A 29 -14.38 -4.03 -16.11
N ASN A 30 -13.08 -3.83 -15.85
CA ASN A 30 -12.30 -2.71 -16.36
C ASN A 30 -11.62 -3.01 -17.71
N LYS A 31 -11.85 -4.18 -18.31
CA LYS A 31 -11.24 -4.63 -19.57
C LYS A 31 -9.70 -4.66 -19.52
N LEU A 32 -9.17 -5.14 -18.40
CA LEU A 32 -7.74 -5.30 -18.16
C LEU A 32 -7.38 -6.78 -18.08
N GLU A 33 -6.17 -7.12 -18.51
CA GLU A 33 -5.59 -8.43 -18.19
C GLU A 33 -5.43 -8.55 -16.67
N PRO A 34 -5.92 -9.65 -16.05
CA PRO A 34 -5.79 -9.86 -14.63
C PRO A 34 -4.32 -9.89 -14.18
N PRO A 35 -3.96 -9.23 -13.07
CA PRO A 35 -2.62 -9.34 -12.51
C PRO A 35 -2.40 -10.73 -11.91
N VAL A 36 -1.13 -11.06 -11.63
CA VAL A 36 -0.82 -12.21 -10.77
C VAL A 36 -1.38 -11.93 -9.38
N CYS A 37 -2.19 -12.84 -8.85
CA CYS A 37 -2.71 -12.76 -7.48
C CYS A 37 -1.88 -13.68 -6.56
N SER A 38 -1.44 -13.17 -5.41
CA SER A 38 -0.69 -13.93 -4.41
C SER A 38 -1.33 -13.79 -3.04
N ALA A 39 -1.51 -14.92 -2.36
CA ALA A 39 -1.97 -14.99 -0.97
C ALA A 39 -0.83 -15.17 0.04
N ASP A 40 0.42 -15.00 -0.40
CA ASP A 40 1.57 -15.11 0.48
C ASP A 40 1.59 -13.93 1.46
N ASN A 41 2.01 -14.17 2.70
CA ASN A 41 2.32 -13.10 3.63
C ASN A 41 3.64 -12.43 3.22
N MET A 42 3.55 -11.43 2.35
CA MET A 42 4.74 -10.78 1.77
C MET A 42 5.49 -9.90 2.76
N ILE A 43 4.78 -9.25 3.69
CA ILE A 43 5.36 -8.28 4.63
C ILE A 43 6.28 -8.90 5.68
N SER A 44 6.33 -10.23 5.77
CA SER A 44 7.26 -10.98 6.62
C SER A 44 8.31 -11.77 5.84
N SER A 45 8.31 -11.65 4.51
CA SER A 45 9.19 -12.39 3.60
C SER A 45 10.42 -11.57 3.18
N GLU A 46 11.32 -12.19 2.41
CA GLU A 46 12.42 -11.45 1.78
C GLU A 46 11.92 -10.48 0.71
N PRO A 47 12.45 -9.24 0.64
CA PRO A 47 12.07 -8.26 -0.37
C PRO A 47 12.29 -8.79 -1.80
N LYS A 48 11.21 -8.81 -2.58
CA LYS A 48 11.27 -9.03 -4.03
C LYS A 48 11.59 -7.71 -4.76
N PRO A 49 12.19 -7.76 -5.96
CA PRO A 49 12.62 -6.57 -6.69
C PRO A 49 11.43 -5.86 -7.38
N PHE A 50 10.61 -5.15 -6.60
CA PHE A 50 9.56 -4.28 -7.14
C PHE A 50 10.08 -2.88 -7.37
N ASP A 51 9.79 -2.29 -8.53
CA ASP A 51 10.08 -0.87 -8.77
C ASP A 51 9.16 0.05 -7.95
N LEU A 52 7.91 -0.41 -7.73
CA LEU A 52 6.85 0.33 -7.06
C LEU A 52 5.98 -0.60 -6.20
N ILE A 53 5.77 -0.20 -4.95
CA ILE A 53 4.77 -0.79 -4.04
C ILE A 53 3.68 0.26 -3.78
N LEU A 54 2.43 -0.15 -4.00
CA LEU A 54 1.24 0.63 -3.68
C LEU A 54 0.55 -0.03 -2.48
N LEU A 55 0.34 0.72 -1.41
CA LEU A 55 -0.40 0.27 -0.23
C LEU A 55 -1.69 1.05 -0.14
N GLY A 56 -2.80 0.33 0.01
CA GLY A 56 -4.09 0.89 0.33
C GLY A 56 -4.60 0.26 1.62
N ASP A 57 -4.95 1.09 2.57
CA ASP A 57 -5.65 0.68 3.79
C ASP A 57 -4.97 -0.40 4.65
N MET A 58 -3.64 -0.34 4.79
CA MET A 58 -2.86 -1.35 5.53
C MET A 58 -2.50 -0.93 6.97
N PHE A 59 -2.77 0.32 7.37
CA PHE A 59 -2.36 0.87 8.67
C PHE A 59 -3.52 0.96 9.66
N TYR A 60 -4.34 -0.09 9.72
CA TYR A 60 -5.48 -0.19 10.64
C TYR A 60 -5.15 -0.85 11.97
N ASP A 61 -4.02 -1.57 12.05
CA ASP A 61 -3.53 -2.25 13.25
C ASP A 61 -2.05 -1.87 13.50
N GLU A 62 -1.69 -1.65 14.76
CA GLU A 62 -0.35 -1.20 15.14
C GLU A 62 0.73 -2.28 14.94
N THR A 63 0.40 -3.55 15.16
CA THR A 63 1.33 -4.67 14.97
C THR A 63 1.60 -4.88 13.48
N LEU A 64 0.55 -4.78 12.67
CA LEU A 64 0.63 -4.79 11.21
C LEU A 64 1.47 -3.62 10.70
N ALA A 65 1.22 -2.41 11.17
CA ALA A 65 1.96 -1.20 10.81
C ALA A 65 3.46 -1.34 11.10
N THR A 66 3.81 -1.88 12.27
CA THR A 66 5.21 -2.12 12.67
C THR A 66 5.90 -3.11 11.73
N THR A 67 5.26 -4.24 11.44
CA THR A 67 5.79 -5.28 10.55
C THR A 67 5.96 -4.75 9.13
N LEU A 68 4.94 -4.05 8.63
CA LEU A 68 4.92 -3.46 7.30
C LEU A 68 6.03 -2.42 7.14
N HIS A 69 6.20 -1.53 8.11
CA HIS A 69 7.26 -0.52 8.11
C HIS A 69 8.65 -1.13 7.94
N GLY A 70 9.00 -2.13 8.75
CA GLY A 70 10.30 -2.81 8.65
C GLY A 70 10.52 -3.51 7.31
N TRP A 71 9.47 -4.07 6.71
CA TRP A 71 9.57 -4.69 5.39
C TRP A 71 9.73 -3.67 4.26
N LEU A 72 9.01 -2.55 4.30
CA LEU A 72 9.15 -1.47 3.32
C LEU A 72 10.55 -0.87 3.35
N ASP A 73 11.13 -0.67 4.53
CA ASP A 73 12.51 -0.22 4.68
C ASP A 73 13.50 -1.15 3.98
N ARG A 74 13.33 -2.47 4.15
CA ARG A 74 14.17 -3.45 3.47
C ARG A 74 13.96 -3.44 1.95
N CYS A 75 12.72 -3.26 1.46
CA CYS A 75 12.44 -3.16 0.02
C CYS A 75 13.11 -1.94 -0.60
N ILE A 76 13.07 -0.80 0.07
CA ILE A 76 13.71 0.44 -0.37
C ILE A 76 15.24 0.29 -0.35
N GLN A 77 15.81 -0.21 0.75
CA GLN A 77 17.25 -0.36 0.89
C GLN A 77 17.86 -1.37 -0.08
N THR A 78 17.14 -2.46 -0.38
CA THR A 78 17.65 -3.56 -1.20
C THR A 78 17.47 -3.31 -2.69
N HIS A 79 16.31 -2.77 -3.08
CA HIS A 79 15.90 -2.69 -4.49
C HIS A 79 15.62 -1.27 -4.97
N ASN A 80 15.82 -0.25 -4.13
CA ASN A 80 15.46 1.14 -4.42
C ASN A 80 13.97 1.30 -4.80
N THR A 81 13.13 0.48 -4.17
CA THR A 81 11.68 0.44 -4.43
C THR A 81 11.03 1.79 -4.11
N THR A 82 10.17 2.30 -4.99
CA THR A 82 9.30 3.44 -4.66
C THR A 82 8.08 2.94 -3.87
N VAL A 83 7.70 3.63 -2.81
CA VAL A 83 6.53 3.25 -1.98
C VAL A 83 5.54 4.40 -1.91
N LEU A 84 4.29 4.12 -2.29
CA LEU A 84 3.14 5.03 -2.15
C LEU A 84 2.08 4.42 -1.25
N ILE A 85 1.53 5.24 -0.36
CA ILE A 85 0.55 4.81 0.65
C ILE A 85 -0.70 5.68 0.52
N GLY A 86 -1.86 5.07 0.33
CA GLY A 86 -3.17 5.71 0.48
C GLY A 86 -3.78 5.35 1.83
N ASP A 87 -4.07 6.36 2.65
CA ASP A 87 -4.71 6.18 3.97
C ASP A 87 -5.66 7.36 4.28
N PRO A 88 -6.81 7.13 4.94
CA PRO A 88 -7.72 8.20 5.34
C PRO A 88 -7.30 8.98 6.60
N GLY A 89 -6.19 8.62 7.25
CA GLY A 89 -5.72 9.25 8.49
C GLY A 89 -6.17 8.47 9.73
N ARG A 90 -6.05 7.13 9.72
CA ARG A 90 -6.42 6.31 10.89
C ARG A 90 -5.44 6.53 12.05
N ALA A 91 -5.90 6.34 13.29
CA ALA A 91 -5.05 6.57 14.48
C ALA A 91 -3.75 5.75 14.48
N ALA A 92 -3.80 4.49 14.01
CA ALA A 92 -2.62 3.64 13.87
C ALA A 92 -1.66 4.09 12.75
N PHE A 93 -2.13 4.88 11.78
CA PHE A 93 -1.29 5.51 10.75
C PHE A 93 -0.64 6.79 11.29
N GLU A 94 -1.43 7.69 11.87
CA GLU A 94 -0.96 9.00 12.36
C GLU A 94 -0.05 8.89 13.59
N GLY A 95 -0.37 7.96 14.49
CA GLY A 95 0.36 7.77 15.74
C GLY A 95 1.68 7.01 15.61
N HIS A 96 1.94 6.38 14.46
CA HIS A 96 3.12 5.55 14.29
C HIS A 96 4.36 6.35 13.93
N ASN A 97 5.49 5.97 14.52
CA ASN A 97 6.78 6.64 14.37
C ASN A 97 7.26 6.85 12.92
N PHE A 98 6.81 6.06 11.95
CA PHE A 98 7.25 6.19 10.55
C PHE A 98 6.58 7.36 9.82
N HIS A 99 5.55 7.98 10.41
CA HIS A 99 4.84 9.10 9.79
C HIS A 99 5.78 10.30 9.50
N ARG A 100 6.86 10.46 10.28
CA ARG A 100 7.92 11.47 10.03
C ARG A 100 8.67 11.27 8.72
N ASP A 101 8.63 10.06 8.17
CA ASP A 101 9.30 9.65 6.95
C ASP A 101 8.30 9.65 5.76
N LEU A 102 7.07 10.13 5.97
CA LEU A 102 6.05 10.30 4.94
C LEU A 102 6.02 11.72 4.38
N HIS A 103 5.91 11.80 3.07
CA HIS A 103 5.77 13.04 2.32
C HIS A 103 4.40 13.07 1.67
N HIS A 104 3.55 14.01 2.09
CA HIS A 104 2.22 14.19 1.51
C HIS A 104 2.31 14.52 0.01
N LEU A 105 1.56 13.82 -0.83
CA LEU A 105 1.52 14.03 -2.27
C LEU A 105 0.19 14.60 -2.75
N ALA A 106 -0.93 14.07 -2.25
CA ALA A 106 -2.26 14.44 -2.69
C ALA A 106 -3.31 14.10 -1.63
N GLN A 107 -4.46 14.77 -1.71
CA GLN A 107 -5.62 14.52 -0.85
C GLN A 107 -6.88 14.53 -1.71
N TYR A 108 -7.83 13.65 -1.37
CA TYR A 108 -9.08 13.47 -2.09
C TYR A 108 -10.24 13.42 -1.09
N GLU A 109 -11.38 14.01 -1.45
CA GLU A 109 -12.60 13.91 -0.66
C GLU A 109 -13.21 12.51 -0.83
N LEU A 110 -13.66 11.93 0.29
CA LEU A 110 -14.29 10.62 0.29
C LEU A 110 -15.79 10.74 -0.05
N PRO A 111 -16.30 9.88 -0.97
CA PRO A 111 -17.74 9.77 -1.20
C PRO A 111 -18.49 9.40 0.08
N GLN A 112 -19.75 9.82 0.19
CA GLN A 112 -20.56 9.62 1.41
C GLN A 112 -20.55 8.17 1.91
N SER A 113 -20.72 7.20 1.00
CA SER A 113 -20.70 5.77 1.34
C SER A 113 -19.41 5.34 2.04
N VAL A 114 -18.26 5.88 1.61
CA VAL A 114 -16.94 5.55 2.16
C VAL A 114 -16.72 6.24 3.52
N ARG A 115 -17.32 7.41 3.73
CA ARG A 115 -17.24 8.13 5.02
C ARG A 115 -17.89 7.34 6.15
N GLU A 116 -19.00 6.67 5.86
CA GLU A 116 -19.73 5.83 6.82
C GLU A 116 -18.88 4.62 7.26
N GLU A 117 -18.11 4.05 6.34
CA GLU A 117 -17.19 2.93 6.59
C GLU A 117 -15.90 3.35 7.33
N ASN A 118 -15.50 4.62 7.23
CA ASN A 118 -14.25 5.15 7.80
C ASN A 118 -14.49 6.08 9.00
N TYR A 119 -15.48 5.77 9.84
CA TYR A 119 -15.76 6.49 11.10
C TYR A 119 -15.96 8.02 10.94
N GLY A 120 -16.49 8.45 9.80
CA GLY A 120 -16.73 9.87 9.52
C GLY A 120 -15.51 10.63 8.98
N LEU A 121 -14.40 9.96 8.69
CA LEU A 121 -13.28 10.58 7.96
C LEU A 121 -13.76 11.04 6.59
N VAL A 122 -13.44 12.30 6.26
CA VAL A 122 -13.97 13.00 5.07
C VAL A 122 -12.99 13.02 3.89
N HIS A 123 -11.72 12.69 4.12
CA HIS A 123 -10.68 12.72 3.11
C HIS A 123 -9.81 11.47 3.17
N SER A 124 -9.13 11.17 2.06
CA SER A 124 -8.00 10.25 2.01
C SER A 124 -6.80 10.91 1.35
N SER A 125 -5.63 10.64 1.91
CA SER A 125 -4.37 11.22 1.47
C SER A 125 -3.45 10.16 0.89
N VAL A 126 -2.64 10.58 -0.09
CA VAL A 126 -1.58 9.79 -0.70
C VAL A 126 -0.24 10.32 -0.22
N TRP A 127 0.62 9.42 0.21
CA TRP A 127 1.93 9.70 0.79
C TRP A 127 3.02 8.96 0.04
N SER A 128 4.16 9.61 -0.17
CA SER A 128 5.41 8.94 -0.55
C SER A 128 6.17 8.57 0.72
N TYR A 129 6.53 7.30 0.86
CA TYR A 129 7.35 6.86 1.98
C TYR A 129 8.85 6.97 1.63
N ARG A 130 9.58 7.76 2.42
CA ARG A 130 10.96 8.16 2.20
C ARG A 130 11.76 8.08 3.50
N PRO A 131 12.06 6.87 3.99
CA PRO A 131 12.88 6.69 5.18
C PRO A 131 14.25 7.32 4.93
N ARG A 132 14.77 8.01 5.96
CA ARG A 132 16.17 8.41 5.97
C ARG A 132 17.02 7.14 5.95
N LEU A 133 17.65 6.87 4.80
CA LEU A 133 18.63 5.80 4.69
C LEU A 133 19.73 6.07 5.73
N GLN A 134 19.76 5.27 6.80
CA GLN A 134 20.89 5.30 7.71
C GLN A 134 22.08 4.75 6.93
N GLY A 135 23.04 5.63 6.61
CA GLY A 135 24.28 5.23 5.98
C GLY A 135 24.95 4.16 6.84
N LYS A 136 25.25 3.01 6.23
CA LYS A 136 26.15 2.03 6.84
C LYS A 136 27.48 2.76 7.10
N GLN A 137 27.84 2.88 8.38
CA GLN A 137 29.22 3.22 8.77
C GLN A 137 30.13 2.04 8.45
#